data_AF-A0A089LX72-F1
#
_entry.id   AF-A0A089LX72-F1
#
_cell.length_a   1.000
_cell.length_b   1.000
_cell.length_c   1.000
_cell.angle_alpha   90.00
_cell.angle_beta   90.00
_cell.angle_gamma   90.00
#
_symmetry.space_group_name_H-M   'P 1'
#
loop_
_entity.id
_entity.type
_entity.pdbx_description
1 polymer ?
#
loop_
_entity_poly.entity_id
_entity_poly.type
_entity_poly.pdbx_seq_one_letter_code
_entity_poly.pdbx_strand_id
1 'polypeptide(L)' 'MTENQDSYKERMSSLKEKGALPPEAENLMEELLTRLAEAERSNLALRRAALKAAGGQTMSTRLRDALYE' A
#
# COMPACT_ATOMS: atom_id res chain seq x y z
N MET A 1 0.64 -3.57 7.20
CA MET A 1 0.84 -3.39 5.74
C MET A 1 2.11 -2.61 5.40
N THR A 2 2.45 -1.54 6.12
CA THR A 2 3.72 -0.80 6.01
C THR A 2 4.98 -1.67 6.09
N GLU A 3 4.97 -2.74 6.88
CA GLU A 3 6.06 -3.72 6.99
C GLU A 3 6.46 -4.37 5.65
N ASN A 4 5.50 -4.55 4.73
CA ASN A 4 5.79 -5.10 3.41
C ASN A 4 6.51 -4.08 2.54
N GLN A 5 6.21 -2.79 2.71
CA GLN A 5 6.75 -1.72 1.86
C GLN A 5 8.24 -1.48 2.12
N ASP A 6 8.64 -1.47 3.40
CA ASP A 6 10.04 -1.32 3.78
C ASP A 6 10.85 -2.56 3.40
N SER A 7 10.27 -3.76 3.54
CA SER A 7 10.87 -5.01 3.04
C SER A 7 11.10 -4.99 1.52
N TYR A 8 10.14 -4.48 0.74
CA TYR A 8 10.30 -4.38 -0.71
C TYR A 8 11.38 -3.35 -1.12
N LYS A 9 11.50 -2.24 -0.39
CA LYS A 9 12.57 -1.25 -0.62
C LYS A 9 13.95 -1.85 -0.33
N GLU A 10 14.11 -2.57 0.78
CA GLU A 10 15.37 -3.25 1.11
C GLU A 10 15.77 -4.28 0.04
N ARG A 11 14.82 -5.10 -0.40
CA ARG A 11 15.05 -6.08 -1.46
C ARG A 11 15.42 -5.42 -2.78
N MET A 12 14.83 -4.28 -3.10
CA MET A 12 15.16 -3.49 -4.28
C MET A 12 16.57 -2.92 -4.21
N SER A 13 16.95 -2.32 -3.07
CA SER A 13 18.32 -1.84 -2.85
C SER A 13 19.34 -2.97 -3.02
N SER A 14 19.06 -4.16 -2.48
CA SER A 14 19.94 -5.32 -2.66
C SER A 14 20.05 -5.77 -4.13
N LEU A 15 18.98 -5.67 -4.93
CA LEU A 15 18.99 -6.01 -6.35
C LEU A 15 19.75 -4.97 -7.18
N LYS A 16 19.63 -3.69 -6.82
CA LYS A 16 20.40 -2.57 -7.41
C LYS A 16 21.90 -2.72 -7.17
N GLU A 17 22.30 -2.96 -5.93
CA GLU A 17 23.70 -3.17 -5.54
C GLU A 17 24.34 -4.36 -6.26
N LYS A 18 23.55 -5.39 -6.56
CA LYS A 18 23.99 -6.58 -7.31
C LYS A 18 24.03 -6.37 -8.83
N GLY A 19 23.59 -5.21 -9.34
CA GLY A 19 23.46 -4.96 -10.78
C GLY A 19 22.53 -5.96 -11.48
N ALA A 20 21.57 -6.53 -10.74
CA ALA A 20 20.72 -7.62 -11.21
C ALA A 20 19.59 -7.14 -12.15
N LEU A 21 19.39 -5.82 -12.24
CA LEU A 21 18.33 -5.19 -13.02
C LEU A 21 18.92 -4.16 -13.99
N PRO A 22 18.41 -4.08 -15.23
CA PRO A 22 18.74 -2.97 -16.11
C PRO A 22 18.16 -1.65 -15.56
N PRO A 23 18.75 -0.48 -15.89
CA PRO A 23 18.30 0.81 -15.36
C PRO A 23 16.82 1.12 -15.59
N GLU A 24 16.27 0.67 -16.72
CA GLU A 24 14.85 0.83 -17.04
C GLU A 24 13.94 0.03 -16.10
N ALA A 25 14.36 -1.17 -15.70
CA ALA A 25 13.64 -2.00 -14.75
C ALA A 25 13.72 -1.39 -13.34
N GLU A 26 14.85 -0.81 -12.96
CA GLU A 26 14.99 -0.10 -11.68
C GLU A 26 14.03 1.09 -11.58
N ASN A 27 13.95 1.91 -12.63
CA ASN A 27 13.05 3.06 -12.67
C ASN A 27 11.57 2.64 -12.60
N LEU A 28 11.19 1.62 -13.37
CA LEU A 28 9.82 1.08 -13.33
C LEU A 28 9.47 0.56 -11.92
N MET A 29 10.41 -0.11 -11.28
CA MET A 29 10.24 -0.65 -9.94
C MET A 29 10.06 0.45 -8.88
N GLU A 30 10.79 1.57 -8.97
CA GLU A 30 10.58 2.74 -8.10
C GLU A 30 9.22 3.41 -8.34
N GLU A 31 8.78 3.54 -9.60
CA GLU A 31 7.45 4.07 -9.93
C GLU A 31 6.35 3.20 -9.32
N LEU A 32 6.48 1.87 -9.42
CA LEU A 32 5.52 0.92 -8.86
C LEU A 32 5.45 1.01 -7.33
N LEU A 33 6.59 1.12 -6.63
CA LEU A 33 6.60 1.31 -5.18
C LEU A 33 5.93 2.62 -4.76
N THR A 34 6.15 3.69 -5.51
CA THR A 34 5.52 4.99 -5.27
C THR A 34 4.01 4.91 -5.44
N ARG A 35 3.54 4.29 -6.53
CA ARG A 35 2.11 4.08 -6.78
C ARG A 35 1.46 3.19 -5.73
N LEU A 36 2.16 2.16 -5.25
CA LEU A 36 1.68 1.32 -4.15
C LEU A 36 1.47 2.15 -2.88
N ALA A 37 2.43 3.03 -2.55
CA ALA A 37 2.32 3.93 -1.39
C ALA A 37 1.11 4.86 -1.48
N GLU A 38 0.84 5.40 -2.67
CA GLU A 38 -0.31 6.25 -2.94
C GLU A 38 -1.62 5.48 -2.84
N ALA A 39 -1.69 4.28 -3.42
CA ALA A 39 -2.85 3.41 -3.34
C ALA A 39 -3.18 3.02 -1.90
N GLU A 40 -2.17 2.66 -1.08
CA GLU A 40 -2.35 2.34 0.34
C GLU A 40 -2.86 3.56 1.13
N ARG A 41 -2.28 4.74 0.92
CA ARG A 41 -2.75 5.99 1.56
C ARG A 41 -4.20 6.31 1.17
N SER A 42 -4.53 6.20 -0.10
CA SER A 42 -5.89 6.41 -0.62
C SER A 42 -6.87 5.41 -0.04
N ASN A 43 -6.50 4.12 0.01
CA ASN A 43 -7.32 3.07 0.59
C ASN A 43 -7.62 3.35 2.06
N LEU A 44 -6.61 3.70 2.85
CA LEU A 44 -6.79 4.07 4.26
C LEU A 44 -7.70 5.29 4.44
N ALA A 45 -7.55 6.31 3.60
CA ALA A 45 -8.41 7.49 3.62
C ALA A 45 -9.87 7.13 3.31
N LEU A 46 -10.10 6.29 2.29
CA LEU A 46 -11.43 5.79 1.94
C LEU A 46 -12.05 4.94 3.05
N ARG A 47 -11.29 4.04 3.68
CA ARG A 47 -11.74 3.25 4.83
C ARG A 47 -12.21 4.15 5.97
N ARG A 48 -11.41 5.16 6.33
CA ARG A 48 -11.75 6.15 7.36
C ARG A 48 -13.00 6.96 6.99
N ALA A 49 -13.12 7.38 5.74
CA ALA A 49 -14.30 8.11 5.25
C ALA A 49 -15.56 7.23 5.31
N ALA A 50 -15.47 5.95 4.92
CA ALA A 50 -16.56 4.99 4.99
C ALA A 50 -17.00 4.72 6.43
N LEU A 51 -16.05 4.53 7.37
CA LEU A 51 -16.36 4.38 8.79
C LEU A 51 -17.05 5.62 9.37
N LYS A 52 -16.60 6.82 8.99
CA LYS A 52 -17.22 8.09 9.42
C LYS A 52 -18.64 8.25 8.87
N ALA A 53 -18.86 7.92 7.60
CA ALA A 53 -20.17 7.98 6.96
C ALA A 53 -21.16 6.95 7.57
N ALA A 54 -20.65 5.81 8.03
CA ALA A 54 -21.44 4.75 8.64
C ALA A 54 -21.82 4.99 10.11
N GLY A 55 -21.24 5.99 10.78
CA GLY A 55 -21.52 6.31 12.19
C GLY A 55 -22.99 6.64 12.53
N GLY A 56 -23.89 6.72 11.54
CA GLY A 56 -25.34 6.88 11.72
C GLY A 56 -26.22 5.77 11.12
N GLN A 57 -25.66 4.73 10.50
CA GLN A 57 -26.41 3.62 9.91
C GLN A 57 -25.87 2.26 10.40
N THR A 58 -26.74 1.29 10.60
CA THR A 58 -26.38 -0.08 11.00
C THR A 58 -25.59 -0.80 9.89
N MET A 59 -24.27 -0.68 9.89
CA MET A 59 -23.38 -1.47 9.04
C MET A 59 -23.39 -2.96 9.44
N SER A 60 -23.24 -3.85 8.45
CA SER A 60 -22.99 -5.28 8.73
C SER A 60 -21.62 -5.45 9.41
N THR A 61 -21.53 -6.39 10.35
CA THR A 61 -20.29 -6.71 11.08
C THR A 61 -19.14 -7.08 10.13
N ARG A 62 -19.43 -7.84 9.06
CA ARG A 62 -18.44 -8.19 8.02
C ARG A 62 -17.82 -6.98 7.32
N LEU A 63 -18.62 -5.94 7.05
CA LEU A 63 -18.12 -4.72 6.42
C LEU A 63 -17.29 -3.89 7.40
N ARG A 64 -17.65 -3.89 8.69
CA ARG A 64 -16.85 -3.26 9.73
C ARG A 64 -15.49 -3.95 9.86
N ASP A 65 -15.46 -5.27 9.95
CA ASP A 65 -14.22 -6.04 10.11
C ASP A 65 -13.25 -5.79 8.93
N ALA A 66 -13.76 -5.79 7.69
CA ALA A 66 -12.97 -5.52 6.48
C ALA A 66 -12.45 -4.07 6.36
N LEU A 67 -13.00 -3.12 7.12
CA LEU A 67 -12.55 -1.72 7.16
C LEU A 67 -11.56 -1.44 8.30
N TYR A 68 -11.49 -2.32 9.31
CA TYR A 68 -10.61 -2.19 10.48
C TYR A 68 -9.32 -3.02 10.37
N GLU A 69 -9.32 -4.16 9.65
CA GLU A 69 -8.08 -4.78 9.10
C GLU A 69 -7.44 -3.89 8.03
#